data_AF-A0A670ZHE9-F1
#
_entry.id   AF-A0A670ZHE9-F1
#
_cell.length_a   1.000
_cell.length_b   1.000
_cell.length_c   1.000
_cell.angle_alpha   90.00
_cell.angle_beta   90.00
_cell.angle_gamma   90.00
#
_symmetry.space_group_name_H-M   'P 1'
#
loop_
_entity.id
_entity.type
_entity.pdbx_description
1 polymer ?
#
loop_
_entity_poly.entity_id
_entity_poly.type
_entity_poly.pdbx_seq_one_letter_code
_entity_poly.pdbx_strand_id
1 'polypeptide(L)'
;MNNKFDATYSPPCHSQSPVSLKDDDSGDHDQNEENSTQKDGEKEKNDKDKSQNSTKRKAAVPGPAEHPLQYNYTFWYSRRTPGRPTSSQSYEQNIKQIGTFASVEQFWRFYSHMVRPGDLTGHSDFHLFKEGIKPMWEDDANKNGGKWIIRLRKGLASRCWENLILAMLGEQFMVGEEICGAVVSVRFQEDIISIWNKTASDQATTARIRDTLRRVLNLPPNTIMEYKTHTDSIKCLASHPRSFFSSDQTLGSIVVLSRGLPVIVYFMYV
;
A
#
# COMPACT_ATOMS: atom_id res chain seq x y z
N MET A 1 28.86 15.48 -43.19
CA MET A 1 28.59 16.88 -42.79
C MET A 1 28.68 16.93 -41.26
N ASN A 2 29.86 17.27 -40.76
CA ASN A 2 30.16 17.45 -39.34
C ASN A 2 30.02 18.94 -39.04
N ASN A 3 29.22 19.32 -38.05
CA ASN A 3 29.34 20.64 -37.42
C ASN A 3 29.54 20.45 -35.91
N LYS A 4 30.78 20.69 -35.49
CA LYS A 4 31.16 21.09 -34.13
C LYS A 4 30.62 22.50 -33.88
N PHE A 5 30.05 22.75 -32.70
CA PHE A 5 30.10 24.06 -32.07
C PHE A 5 30.53 23.90 -30.63
N ASP A 6 31.49 24.74 -30.26
CA ASP A 6 32.18 24.78 -28.98
C ASP A 6 31.53 25.82 -28.05
N ALA A 7 31.91 25.72 -26.78
CA ALA A 7 31.53 26.43 -25.55
C ALA A 7 31.06 27.91 -25.62
N THR A 8 30.25 28.31 -24.61
CA THR A 8 30.67 29.33 -23.60
C THR A 8 29.69 29.49 -22.42
N TYR A 9 30.28 29.47 -21.22
CA TYR A 9 30.01 30.28 -20.01
C TYR A 9 28.75 30.11 -19.13
N SER A 10 29.00 29.75 -17.86
CA SER A 10 28.17 29.96 -16.67
C SER A 10 28.58 31.26 -15.93
N PRO A 11 27.73 31.77 -15.02
CA PRO A 11 28.22 32.17 -13.69
C PRO A 11 27.36 31.62 -12.51
N PRO A 12 27.91 31.65 -11.27
CA PRO A 12 27.43 30.86 -10.14
C PRO A 12 26.41 31.62 -9.25
N CYS A 13 25.48 30.89 -8.64
CA CYS A 13 24.61 31.45 -7.59
C CYS A 13 25.20 31.18 -6.21
N HIS A 14 25.39 32.27 -5.45
CA HIS A 14 26.08 32.34 -4.17
C HIS A 14 25.31 31.69 -3.01
N SER A 15 26.10 31.09 -2.13
CA SER A 15 25.80 30.74 -0.74
C SER A 15 25.60 31.99 0.12
N GLN A 16 24.57 31.99 0.99
CA GLN A 16 24.56 32.81 2.20
C GLN A 16 24.06 31.98 3.39
N SER A 17 24.90 31.97 4.42
CA SER A 17 24.72 31.40 5.76
C SER A 17 23.99 32.42 6.67
N PRO A 18 23.64 32.05 7.92
CA PRO A 18 22.51 32.60 8.65
C PRO A 18 22.82 33.91 9.40
N VAL A 19 21.78 34.73 9.59
CA VAL A 19 21.80 35.93 10.44
C VAL A 19 21.40 35.55 11.87
N SER A 20 22.28 35.87 12.81
CA SER A 20 22.03 35.87 14.26
C SER A 20 21.60 37.26 14.70
N LEU A 21 20.60 37.36 15.57
CA LEU A 21 20.38 38.55 16.41
C LEU A 21 20.11 38.10 17.85
N LYS A 22 20.90 38.70 18.74
CA LYS A 22 20.94 38.64 20.21
C LYS A 22 19.97 39.68 20.79
N ASP A 23 19.24 39.30 21.83
CA ASP A 23 19.36 39.74 23.24
C ASP A 23 18.70 41.10 23.53
N ASP A 24 18.03 41.16 24.69
CA ASP A 24 17.46 42.31 25.46
C ASP A 24 16.02 41.94 25.88
N ASP A 25 15.56 42.04 27.13
CA ASP A 25 16.09 42.56 28.39
C ASP A 25 15.17 42.04 29.53
N SER A 26 15.65 42.15 30.76
CA SER A 26 15.16 41.53 32.00
C SER A 26 14.38 42.54 32.88
N GLY A 27 13.55 42.04 33.81
CA GLY A 27 12.96 42.81 34.92
C GLY A 27 11.53 42.34 35.21
N ASP A 28 11.07 41.73 36.29
CA ASP A 28 11.47 41.40 37.69
C ASP A 28 10.38 41.90 38.67
N HIS A 29 10.02 41.05 39.64
CA HIS A 29 9.30 41.28 40.92
C HIS A 29 7.88 41.93 40.94
N ASP A 30 6.95 41.66 41.87
CA ASP A 30 6.87 40.78 43.05
C ASP A 30 5.42 40.70 43.60
N GLN A 31 5.15 39.61 44.35
CA GLN A 31 4.37 39.46 45.60
C GLN A 31 2.83 39.68 45.73
N ASN A 32 2.23 38.64 46.36
CA ASN A 32 1.20 38.62 47.43
C ASN A 32 -0.20 39.20 47.13
N GLU A 33 -1.33 38.70 47.66
CA GLU A 33 -1.61 38.07 48.95
C GLU A 33 -3.00 37.37 48.92
N GLU A 34 -3.24 36.47 49.86
CA GLU A 34 -4.49 35.72 50.11
C GLU A 34 -5.65 36.65 50.55
N ASN A 35 -6.92 36.25 50.33
CA ASN A 35 -7.82 35.76 51.40
C ASN A 35 -9.33 35.67 51.00
N SER A 36 -9.92 34.52 51.35
CA SER A 36 -11.27 34.31 51.92
C SER A 36 -12.58 34.39 51.08
N THR A 37 -13.28 33.24 51.16
CA THR A 37 -14.73 33.00 51.41
C THR A 37 -15.78 32.95 50.29
N GLN A 38 -16.24 31.70 50.08
CA GLN A 38 -17.63 31.20 50.18
C GLN A 38 -18.66 31.40 49.03
N LYS A 39 -18.99 30.22 48.46
CA LYS A 39 -20.31 29.59 48.28
C LYS A 39 -21.21 29.93 47.07
N ASP A 40 -21.47 28.84 46.36
CA ASP A 40 -22.71 28.36 45.72
C ASP A 40 -23.42 29.22 44.65
N GLY A 41 -23.54 28.63 43.46
CA GLY A 41 -24.77 28.75 42.66
C GLY A 41 -24.60 29.08 41.17
N GLU A 42 -24.76 28.03 40.35
CA GLU A 42 -25.42 28.03 39.04
C GLU A 42 -24.68 28.43 37.73
N LYS A 43 -24.57 27.40 36.88
CA LYS A 43 -24.71 27.37 35.41
C LYS A 43 -23.87 28.36 34.58
N GLU A 44 -22.69 27.88 34.18
CA GLU A 44 -22.01 28.38 32.97
C GLU A 44 -22.10 27.38 31.81
N LYS A 45 -22.82 27.86 30.78
CA LYS A 45 -22.68 27.50 29.38
C LYS A 45 -21.21 27.67 28.99
N ASN A 46 -20.55 26.62 28.48
CA ASN A 46 -19.27 26.78 27.82
C ASN A 46 -19.32 26.14 26.44
N ASP A 47 -19.40 27.02 25.45
CA ASP A 47 -19.04 26.79 24.06
C ASP A 47 -17.63 26.20 23.98
N LYS A 48 -17.54 24.96 23.50
CA LYS A 48 -16.32 24.45 22.88
C LYS A 48 -16.67 23.99 21.48
N ASP A 49 -16.78 24.99 20.63
CA ASP A 49 -16.79 24.89 19.19
C ASP A 49 -15.44 24.31 18.73
N LYS A 50 -15.38 22.97 18.64
CA LYS A 50 -14.26 22.27 18.01
C LYS A 50 -14.73 21.85 16.63
N SER A 51 -14.59 22.79 15.70
CA SER A 51 -14.60 22.64 14.24
C SER A 51 -14.14 21.24 13.79
N GLN A 52 -15.10 20.32 13.66
CA GLN A 52 -14.96 19.21 12.73
C GLN A 52 -15.28 19.77 11.36
N ASN A 53 -14.23 20.18 10.65
CA ASN A 53 -14.31 20.52 9.25
C ASN A 53 -14.53 19.22 8.44
N SER A 54 -15.72 18.64 8.60
CA SER A 54 -16.24 17.57 7.77
C SER A 54 -16.69 18.21 6.46
N THR A 55 -15.72 18.59 5.64
CA THR A 55 -15.98 18.83 4.22
C THR A 55 -16.63 17.56 3.69
N LYS A 56 -17.96 17.55 3.56
CA LYS A 56 -18.72 16.51 2.86
C LYS A 56 -18.09 16.40 1.49
N ARG A 57 -17.19 15.42 1.31
CA ARG A 57 -16.55 15.16 0.03
C ARG A 57 -17.68 14.81 -0.93
N LYS A 58 -17.93 15.69 -1.89
CA LYS A 58 -18.90 15.48 -2.95
C LYS A 58 -18.51 14.17 -3.66
N ALA A 59 -19.48 13.27 -3.86
CA ALA A 59 -19.24 12.03 -4.57
C ALA A 59 -18.61 12.33 -5.94
N ALA A 60 -17.63 11.53 -6.35
CA ALA A 60 -17.03 11.67 -7.65
C ALA A 60 -18.09 11.37 -8.71
N VAL A 61 -18.26 12.28 -9.67
CA VAL A 61 -19.15 12.12 -10.81
C VAL A 61 -18.37 12.41 -12.08
N PRO A 62 -18.61 11.68 -13.19
CA PRO A 62 -17.98 12.00 -14.47
C PRO A 62 -18.34 13.41 -14.92
N GLY A 63 -17.35 14.13 -15.43
CA GLY A 63 -17.55 15.45 -16.04
C GLY A 63 -18.22 15.37 -17.42
N PRO A 64 -18.64 16.52 -17.97
CA PRO A 64 -19.11 16.58 -19.35
C PRO A 64 -18.04 16.07 -20.32
N ALA A 65 -18.42 15.17 -21.23
CA ALA A 65 -17.53 14.52 -22.21
C ALA A 65 -16.40 13.63 -21.64
N GLU A 66 -16.44 13.29 -20.34
CA GLU A 66 -15.59 12.26 -19.77
C GLU A 66 -16.15 10.85 -20.02
N HIS A 67 -15.28 9.85 -20.10
CA HIS A 67 -15.66 8.46 -20.29
C HIS A 67 -15.95 7.81 -18.93
N PRO A 68 -17.21 7.46 -18.62
CA PRO A 68 -17.57 6.91 -17.32
C PRO A 68 -16.96 5.51 -17.12
N LEU A 69 -16.52 5.25 -15.90
CA LEU A 69 -16.17 3.90 -15.46
C LEU A 69 -17.43 3.16 -14.98
N GLN A 70 -17.38 1.82 -14.98
CA GLN A 70 -18.47 0.99 -14.47
C GLN A 70 -18.73 1.21 -12.97
N TYR A 71 -17.66 1.43 -12.21
CA TYR A 71 -17.69 1.75 -10.79
C TYR A 71 -16.78 2.94 -10.50
N ASN A 72 -17.09 3.67 -9.44
CA ASN A 72 -16.13 4.61 -8.87
C ASN A 72 -15.04 3.85 -8.13
N TYR A 73 -13.82 4.38 -8.14
CA TYR A 73 -12.68 3.77 -7.45
C TYR A 73 -11.95 4.80 -6.61
N THR A 74 -11.30 4.31 -5.56
CA THR A 74 -10.55 5.12 -4.62
C THR A 74 -9.12 4.60 -4.50
N PHE A 75 -8.15 5.49 -4.72
CA PHE A 75 -6.74 5.22 -4.43
C PHE A 75 -6.45 5.41 -2.93
N TRP A 76 -5.65 4.49 -2.40
CA TRP A 76 -5.12 4.56 -1.04
C TRP A 76 -3.62 4.32 -1.05
N TYR A 77 -2.93 4.88 -0.06
CA TYR A 77 -1.52 4.64 0.20
C TYR A 77 -1.32 4.28 1.66
N SER A 78 -0.47 3.28 1.92
CA SER A 78 0.01 2.98 3.26
C SER A 78 1.51 2.79 3.28
N ARG A 79 2.13 3.17 4.40
CA ARG A 79 3.54 2.90 4.67
C ARG A 79 3.67 2.20 6.01
N ARG A 80 4.37 1.07 6.02
CA ARG A 80 4.64 0.29 7.24
C ARG A 80 6.04 0.61 7.73
N THR A 81 6.16 0.80 9.04
CA THR A 81 7.46 0.83 9.71
C THR A 81 7.85 -0.61 10.04
N PRO A 82 8.99 -1.13 9.52
CA PRO A 82 9.46 -2.47 9.88
C PRO A 82 9.60 -2.61 11.41
N GLY A 83 9.15 -3.73 11.97
CA GLY A 83 9.31 -4.05 13.39
C GLY A 83 8.20 -3.58 14.34
N ARG A 84 7.20 -2.80 13.87
CA ARG A 84 6.00 -2.49 14.68
C ARG A 84 4.92 -3.57 14.51
N PRO A 85 4.38 -4.14 15.60
CA PRO A 85 3.19 -4.98 15.53
C PRO A 85 2.05 -4.20 14.88
N THR A 86 1.46 -4.76 13.82
CA THR A 86 0.33 -4.13 13.13
C THR A 86 -0.96 -4.62 13.77
N SER A 87 -1.53 -3.83 14.69
CA SER A 87 -2.93 -4.01 15.10
C SER A 87 -3.87 -3.48 14.02
N SER A 88 -5.14 -3.91 14.02
CA SER A 88 -6.17 -3.40 13.08
C SER A 88 -6.30 -1.87 13.16
N GLN A 89 -6.38 -1.33 14.38
CA GLN A 89 -6.42 0.13 14.60
C GLN A 89 -5.17 0.84 14.09
N SER A 90 -3.98 0.25 14.30
CA SER A 90 -2.74 0.81 13.75
C SER A 90 -2.72 0.75 12.22
N TYR A 91 -3.34 -0.25 11.60
CA TYR A 91 -3.39 -0.35 10.14
C TYR A 91 -4.32 0.72 9.55
N GLU A 92 -5.53 0.87 10.12
CA GLU A 92 -6.50 1.87 9.68
C GLU A 92 -5.95 3.30 9.79
N GLN A 93 -5.13 3.58 10.82
CA GLN A 93 -4.48 4.89 10.96
C GLN A 93 -3.35 5.13 9.95
N ASN A 94 -2.72 4.08 9.43
CA ASN A 94 -1.59 4.19 8.51
C ASN A 94 -1.99 4.14 7.03
N ILE A 95 -3.26 3.89 6.73
CA ILE A 95 -3.77 3.94 5.37
C ILE A 95 -4.46 5.28 5.10
N LYS A 96 -4.06 5.93 4.02
CA LYS A 96 -4.51 7.26 3.64
C LYS A 96 -5.19 7.21 2.29
N GLN A 97 -6.42 7.74 2.23
CA GLN A 97 -7.13 7.94 0.98
C GLN A 97 -6.46 9.07 0.18
N ILE A 98 -6.06 8.77 -1.06
CA ILE A 98 -5.49 9.77 -1.99
C ILE A 98 -6.62 10.53 -2.68
N GLY A 99 -7.58 9.80 -3.26
CA GLY A 99 -8.68 10.40 -4.01
C GLY A 99 -9.59 9.36 -4.64
N THR A 100 -10.78 9.81 -5.02
CA THR A 100 -11.82 8.99 -5.64
C THR A 100 -12.12 9.55 -7.03
N PHE A 101 -12.36 8.68 -7.99
CA PHE A 101 -12.63 9.03 -9.38
C PHE A 101 -13.74 8.15 -9.97
N ALA A 102 -14.45 8.70 -10.97
CA ALA A 102 -15.60 8.08 -11.62
C ALA A 102 -15.44 7.91 -13.14
N SER A 103 -14.37 8.46 -13.72
CA SER A 103 -14.11 8.43 -15.17
C SER A 103 -12.65 8.09 -15.50
N VAL A 104 -12.40 7.75 -16.76
CA VAL A 104 -11.06 7.46 -17.29
C VAL A 104 -10.15 8.69 -17.18
N GLU A 105 -10.67 9.88 -17.46
CA GLU A 105 -9.93 11.14 -17.40
C GLU A 105 -9.54 11.48 -15.95
N GLN A 106 -10.48 11.29 -15.01
CA GLN A 106 -10.20 11.49 -13.59
C GLN A 106 -9.17 10.47 -13.08
N PHE A 107 -9.25 9.21 -13.51
CA PHE A 107 -8.22 8.22 -13.22
C PHE A 107 -6.83 8.71 -13.67
N TRP A 108 -6.69 9.13 -14.93
CA TRP A 108 -5.42 9.60 -15.46
C TRP A 108 -4.94 10.88 -14.78
N ARG A 109 -5.84 11.76 -14.33
CA ARG A 109 -5.49 12.95 -13.55
C ARG A 109 -4.77 12.59 -12.25
N PHE A 110 -5.21 11.53 -11.55
CA PHE A 110 -4.48 11.01 -10.40
C PHE A 110 -3.22 10.25 -10.81
N TYR A 111 -3.39 9.22 -11.64
CA TYR A 111 -2.35 8.22 -11.88
C TYR A 111 -1.10 8.79 -12.57
N SER A 112 -1.25 9.76 -13.48
CA SER A 112 -0.11 10.42 -14.15
C SER A 112 0.77 11.24 -13.21
N HIS A 113 0.25 11.67 -12.06
CA HIS A 113 0.98 12.45 -11.05
C HIS A 113 1.43 11.61 -9.84
N MET A 114 1.10 10.31 -9.83
CA MET A 114 1.54 9.41 -8.77
C MET A 114 2.96 8.90 -9.02
N VAL A 115 3.73 8.77 -7.94
CA VAL A 115 5.01 8.04 -7.98
C VAL A 115 4.74 6.60 -8.41
N ARG A 116 5.55 6.07 -9.33
CA ARG A 116 5.38 4.69 -9.79
C ARG A 116 5.76 3.71 -8.67
N PRO A 117 5.13 2.53 -8.58
CA PRO A 117 5.43 1.55 -7.53
C PRO A 117 6.92 1.20 -7.42
N GLY A 118 7.62 1.05 -8.56
CA GLY A 118 9.06 0.76 -8.58
C GLY A 118 9.96 1.84 -7.96
N ASP A 119 9.47 3.07 -7.86
CA ASP A 119 10.21 4.22 -7.33
C ASP A 119 9.82 4.54 -5.87
N LEU A 120 8.87 3.81 -5.30
CA LEU A 120 8.52 3.95 -3.89
C LEU A 120 9.63 3.42 -2.99
N THR A 121 9.84 4.11 -1.87
CA THR A 121 10.81 3.69 -0.85
C THR A 121 10.15 3.01 0.35
N GLY A 122 10.91 2.15 1.02
CA GLY A 122 10.46 1.42 2.22
C GLY A 122 9.33 0.43 1.94
N HIS A 123 8.70 -0.05 3.02
CA HIS A 123 7.56 -0.97 2.93
C HIS A 123 6.28 -0.17 2.68
N SER A 124 6.03 0.12 1.41
CA SER A 124 4.90 0.93 0.96
C SER A 124 3.90 0.10 0.17
N ASP A 125 2.63 0.50 0.20
CA ASP A 125 1.56 -0.15 -0.56
C ASP A 125 0.70 0.92 -1.25
N PHE A 126 0.34 0.68 -2.52
CA PHE A 126 -0.81 1.33 -3.14
C PHE A 126 -1.98 0.36 -3.21
N HIS A 127 -3.17 0.90 -2.99
CA HIS A 127 -4.43 0.15 -3.09
C HIS A 127 -5.36 0.91 -4.00
N LEU A 128 -6.07 0.19 -4.87
CA LEU A 128 -7.14 0.74 -5.70
C LEU A 128 -8.37 -0.14 -5.50
N PHE A 129 -9.38 0.38 -4.82
CA PHE A 129 -10.59 -0.36 -4.46
C PHE A 129 -11.82 0.38 -4.95
N LYS A 130 -12.90 -0.36 -5.22
CA LYS A 130 -14.20 0.25 -5.54
C LYS A 130 -14.61 1.19 -4.40
N GLU A 131 -15.26 2.30 -4.74
CA GLU A 131 -15.76 3.25 -3.76
C GLU A 131 -16.68 2.56 -2.75
N GLY A 132 -16.51 2.89 -1.47
CA GLY A 132 -17.23 2.25 -0.37
C GLY A 132 -16.58 0.98 0.19
N ILE A 133 -15.59 0.38 -0.50
CA ILE A 133 -14.85 -0.78 0.01
C ILE A 133 -13.49 -0.32 0.56
N LYS A 134 -13.29 -0.49 1.87
CA LYS A 134 -11.98 -0.27 2.48
C LYS A 134 -11.05 -1.45 2.14
N PRO A 135 -9.76 -1.21 1.85
CA PRO A 135 -8.76 -2.26 1.58
C PRO A 135 -8.29 -2.96 2.87
N MET A 136 -9.26 -3.51 3.60
CA MET A 136 -9.11 -4.16 4.89
C MET A 136 -9.98 -5.43 4.91
N TRP A 137 -9.53 -6.45 5.61
CA TRP A 137 -10.24 -7.73 5.66
C TRP A 137 -11.50 -7.67 6.51
N GLU A 138 -11.59 -6.67 7.39
CA GLU A 138 -12.75 -6.38 8.23
C GLU A 138 -13.92 -5.75 7.45
N ASP A 139 -13.66 -5.22 6.25
CA ASP A 139 -14.71 -4.67 5.39
C ASP A 139 -15.70 -5.77 4.99
N ASP A 140 -17.00 -5.45 4.98
CA ASP A 140 -18.07 -6.42 4.69
C ASP A 140 -17.92 -7.07 3.31
N ALA A 141 -17.38 -6.35 2.33
CA ALA A 141 -17.13 -6.90 1.00
C ALA A 141 -15.91 -7.84 0.96
N ASN A 142 -15.00 -7.77 1.94
CA ASN A 142 -13.76 -8.55 1.95
C ASN A 142 -13.78 -9.71 2.96
N LYS A 143 -14.62 -9.68 4.01
CA LYS A 143 -14.55 -10.66 5.12
C LYS A 143 -14.68 -12.14 4.70
N ASN A 144 -15.46 -12.42 3.65
CA ASN A 144 -15.66 -13.76 3.10
C ASN A 144 -14.80 -14.05 1.85
N GLY A 145 -13.93 -13.10 1.53
CA GLY A 145 -13.18 -13.05 0.29
C GLY A 145 -11.80 -13.66 0.37
N GLY A 146 -11.04 -13.40 -0.67
CA GLY A 146 -9.64 -13.75 -0.75
C GLY A 146 -8.91 -12.92 -1.78
N LYS A 147 -7.66 -13.28 -2.01
CA LYS A 147 -6.80 -12.60 -2.97
C LYS A 147 -5.91 -13.56 -3.73
N TRP A 148 -5.76 -13.28 -5.01
CA TRP A 148 -4.64 -13.81 -5.79
C TRP A 148 -3.40 -12.98 -5.51
N ILE A 149 -2.27 -13.65 -5.31
CA ILE A 149 -0.98 -13.06 -4.96
C ILE A 149 0.04 -13.48 -6.02
N ILE A 150 0.77 -12.51 -6.55
CA ILE A 150 1.86 -12.73 -7.50
C ILE A 150 3.09 -12.00 -6.97
N ARG A 151 4.17 -12.77 -6.77
CA ARG A 151 5.47 -12.24 -6.37
C ARG A 151 6.29 -11.91 -7.61
N LEU A 152 6.81 -10.70 -7.65
CA LEU A 152 7.53 -10.13 -8.77
C LEU A 152 8.96 -9.81 -8.35
N ARG A 153 9.91 -10.08 -9.24
CA ARG A 153 11.26 -9.53 -9.12
C ARG A 153 11.19 -8.00 -9.26
N LYS A 154 12.15 -7.32 -8.62
CA LYS A 154 12.31 -5.87 -8.73
C LYS A 154 12.38 -5.40 -10.18
N GLY A 155 11.82 -4.22 -10.44
CA GLY A 155 11.74 -3.60 -11.77
C GLY A 155 10.49 -3.96 -12.57
N LEU A 156 9.70 -4.97 -12.15
CA LEU A 156 8.48 -5.37 -12.87
C LEU A 156 7.20 -4.73 -12.32
N ALA A 157 7.21 -4.28 -11.07
CA ALA A 157 6.02 -3.86 -10.34
C ALA A 157 5.24 -2.73 -11.03
N SER A 158 5.92 -1.71 -11.57
CA SER A 158 5.25 -0.55 -12.17
C SER A 158 4.39 -0.94 -13.37
N ARG A 159 4.95 -1.74 -14.29
CA ARG A 159 4.23 -2.21 -15.49
C ARG A 159 3.11 -3.19 -15.13
N CYS A 160 3.39 -4.15 -14.24
CA CYS A 160 2.38 -5.12 -13.84
C CYS A 160 1.22 -4.44 -13.08
N TRP A 161 1.52 -3.44 -12.24
CA TRP A 161 0.51 -2.65 -11.56
C TRP A 161 -0.36 -1.87 -12.54
N GLU A 162 0.23 -1.18 -13.52
CA GLU A 162 -0.50 -0.44 -14.55
C GLU A 162 -1.44 -1.37 -15.34
N ASN A 163 -0.92 -2.50 -15.84
CA ASN A 163 -1.74 -3.47 -16.56
C ASN A 163 -2.88 -4.04 -15.70
N LEU A 164 -2.61 -4.30 -14.42
CA LEU A 164 -3.61 -4.83 -13.48
C LEU A 164 -4.75 -3.84 -13.27
N ILE A 165 -4.43 -2.58 -12.94
CA ILE A 165 -5.47 -1.59 -12.67
C ILE A 165 -6.24 -1.21 -13.93
N LEU A 166 -5.59 -1.12 -15.09
CA LEU A 166 -6.29 -0.88 -16.36
C LEU A 166 -7.23 -2.05 -16.71
N ALA A 167 -6.80 -3.30 -16.50
CA ALA A 167 -7.67 -4.45 -16.69
C ALA A 167 -8.87 -4.44 -15.72
N MET A 168 -8.66 -4.00 -14.48
CA MET A 168 -9.73 -3.88 -13.48
C MET A 168 -10.73 -2.77 -13.85
N LEU A 169 -10.25 -1.56 -14.17
CA LEU A 169 -11.08 -0.41 -14.54
C LEU A 169 -11.83 -0.63 -15.86
N GLY A 170 -11.21 -1.35 -16.80
CA GLY A 170 -11.81 -1.77 -18.08
C GLY A 170 -12.65 -3.05 -17.98
N GLU A 171 -13.02 -3.49 -16.77
CA GLU A 171 -13.88 -4.64 -16.48
C GLU A 171 -13.43 -5.97 -17.10
N GLN A 172 -12.14 -6.15 -17.43
CA GLN A 172 -11.65 -7.29 -18.22
C GLN A 172 -11.76 -8.66 -17.51
N PHE A 173 -12.08 -8.68 -16.22
CA PHE A 173 -12.26 -9.89 -15.43
C PHE A 173 -13.59 -10.60 -15.69
N MET A 174 -14.64 -9.84 -16.06
CA MET A 174 -15.95 -10.40 -16.44
C MET A 174 -16.54 -11.35 -15.39
N VAL A 175 -16.38 -11.00 -14.10
CA VAL A 175 -16.89 -11.74 -12.92
C VAL A 175 -17.98 -10.96 -12.17
N GLY A 176 -18.68 -10.07 -12.87
CA GLY A 176 -19.70 -9.21 -12.26
C GLY A 176 -19.13 -8.33 -11.16
N GLU A 177 -19.76 -8.33 -9.99
CA GLU A 177 -19.35 -7.47 -8.88
C GLU A 177 -18.23 -8.03 -7.99
N GLU A 178 -17.70 -9.21 -8.31
CA GLU A 178 -16.80 -9.96 -7.41
C GLU A 178 -15.49 -9.23 -7.11
N ILE A 179 -14.95 -8.42 -8.02
CA ILE A 179 -13.71 -7.68 -7.76
C ILE A 179 -13.96 -6.58 -6.74
N CYS A 180 -13.19 -6.61 -5.64
CA CYS A 180 -13.16 -5.55 -4.61
C CYS A 180 -12.13 -4.47 -4.96
N GLY A 181 -10.91 -4.91 -5.32
CA GLY A 181 -9.80 -4.01 -5.58
C GLY A 181 -8.48 -4.72 -5.80
N ALA A 182 -7.43 -3.94 -6.02
CA ALA A 182 -6.08 -4.39 -6.27
C ALA A 182 -5.08 -3.71 -5.32
N VAL A 183 -3.98 -4.40 -5.03
CA VAL A 183 -2.90 -3.93 -4.16
C VAL A 183 -1.57 -4.17 -4.84
N VAL A 184 -0.66 -3.19 -4.80
CA VAL A 184 0.76 -3.40 -5.04
C VAL A 184 1.54 -3.06 -3.78
N SER A 185 2.41 -3.97 -3.37
CA SER A 185 3.17 -3.95 -2.13
C SER A 185 4.66 -3.97 -2.46
N VAL A 186 5.33 -2.87 -2.19
CA VAL A 186 6.77 -2.71 -2.40
C VAL A 186 7.51 -3.20 -1.16
N ARG A 187 8.38 -4.20 -1.31
CA ARG A 187 9.20 -4.75 -0.21
C ARG A 187 10.69 -4.71 -0.58
N PHE A 188 11.55 -5.20 0.29
CA PHE A 188 12.99 -5.15 0.05
C PHE A 188 13.44 -6.10 -1.07
N GLN A 189 13.09 -7.39 -0.98
CA GLN A 189 13.57 -8.42 -1.92
C GLN A 189 12.71 -8.55 -3.19
N GLU A 190 11.40 -8.48 -3.02
CA GLU A 190 10.42 -8.68 -4.09
C GLU A 190 9.29 -7.68 -3.97
N ASP A 191 8.56 -7.46 -5.05
CA ASP A 191 7.32 -6.72 -5.04
C ASP A 191 6.16 -7.70 -5.16
N ILE A 192 5.02 -7.37 -4.57
CA ILE A 192 3.85 -8.24 -4.55
C ILE A 192 2.70 -7.48 -5.16
N ILE A 193 2.04 -8.07 -6.15
CA ILE A 193 0.74 -7.58 -6.63
C ILE A 193 -0.36 -8.54 -6.20
N SER A 194 -1.54 -7.99 -5.92
CA SER A 194 -2.68 -8.78 -5.53
C SER A 194 -3.98 -8.20 -6.05
N ILE A 195 -4.95 -9.06 -6.34
CA ILE A 195 -6.34 -8.67 -6.63
C ILE A 195 -7.25 -9.41 -5.65
N TRP A 196 -8.21 -8.68 -5.10
CA TRP A 196 -9.11 -9.12 -4.04
C TRP A 196 -10.51 -9.31 -4.60
N ASN A 197 -11.19 -10.36 -4.15
CA ASN A 197 -12.58 -10.63 -4.53
C ASN A 197 -13.45 -11.01 -3.32
N LYS A 198 -14.77 -10.81 -3.47
CA LYS A 198 -15.77 -10.92 -2.40
C LYS A 198 -15.94 -12.33 -1.86
N THR A 199 -15.92 -13.33 -2.73
CA THR A 199 -16.33 -14.71 -2.39
C THR A 199 -15.21 -15.71 -2.64
N ALA A 200 -14.51 -16.15 -1.58
CA ALA A 200 -13.42 -17.10 -1.73
C ALA A 200 -13.83 -18.54 -2.06
N SER A 201 -15.06 -18.92 -1.73
CA SER A 201 -15.59 -20.26 -2.00
C SER A 201 -16.01 -20.46 -3.46
N ASP A 202 -16.17 -19.39 -4.24
CA ASP A 202 -16.51 -19.49 -5.65
C ASP A 202 -15.27 -19.82 -6.50
N GLN A 203 -15.11 -21.11 -6.76
CA GLN A 203 -13.99 -21.64 -7.55
C GLN A 203 -14.04 -21.19 -9.02
N ALA A 204 -15.23 -20.98 -9.59
CA ALA A 204 -15.37 -20.55 -10.99
C ALA A 204 -14.90 -19.10 -11.15
N THR A 205 -15.33 -18.23 -10.25
CA THR A 205 -14.88 -16.83 -10.19
C THR A 205 -13.36 -16.75 -9.95
N THR A 206 -12.85 -17.44 -8.93
CA THR A 206 -11.43 -17.38 -8.59
C THR A 206 -10.54 -17.93 -9.71
N ALA A 207 -10.95 -19.00 -10.40
CA ALA A 207 -10.25 -19.51 -11.59
C ALA A 207 -10.28 -18.51 -12.75
N ARG A 208 -11.43 -17.87 -13.03
CA ARG A 208 -11.53 -16.85 -14.09
C ARG A 208 -10.63 -15.64 -13.82
N ILE A 209 -10.55 -15.21 -12.55
CA ILE A 209 -9.64 -14.13 -12.14
C ILE A 209 -8.18 -14.52 -12.41
N ARG A 210 -7.78 -15.74 -12.02
CA ARG A 210 -6.43 -16.27 -12.27
C ARG A 210 -6.07 -16.24 -13.75
N ASP A 211 -6.97 -16.74 -14.60
CA ASP A 211 -6.71 -16.85 -16.04
C ASP A 211 -6.63 -15.47 -16.71
N THR A 212 -7.47 -14.54 -16.25
CA THR A 212 -7.40 -13.13 -16.67
C THR A 212 -6.09 -12.47 -16.25
N LEU A 213 -5.65 -12.65 -15.01
CA LEU A 213 -4.37 -12.13 -14.53
C LEU A 213 -3.20 -12.60 -15.40
N ARG A 214 -3.14 -13.90 -15.72
CA ARG A 214 -2.09 -14.46 -16.60
C ARG A 214 -2.05 -13.76 -17.95
N ARG A 215 -3.24 -13.54 -18.54
CA ARG A 215 -3.39 -12.88 -19.84
C ARG A 215 -2.98 -11.41 -19.81
N VAL A 216 -3.53 -10.61 -18.89
CA VAL A 216 -3.32 -9.14 -18.90
C VAL A 216 -1.94 -8.72 -18.42
N LEU A 217 -1.30 -9.56 -17.59
CA LEU A 217 0.04 -9.32 -17.07
C LEU A 217 1.15 -9.95 -17.94
N ASN A 218 0.78 -10.68 -19.00
CA ASN A 218 1.71 -11.41 -19.87
C ASN A 218 2.69 -12.28 -19.07
N LEU A 219 2.18 -13.02 -18.08
CA LEU A 219 3.04 -13.78 -17.17
C LEU A 219 3.53 -15.07 -17.84
N PRO A 220 4.83 -15.42 -17.67
CA PRO A 220 5.34 -16.72 -18.05
C PRO A 220 4.51 -17.86 -17.44
N PRO A 221 4.33 -19.01 -18.13
CA PRO A 221 3.51 -20.13 -17.64
C PRO A 221 3.95 -20.70 -16.29
N ASN A 222 5.23 -20.55 -15.95
CA ASN A 222 5.84 -20.99 -14.69
C ASN A 222 5.71 -19.97 -13.54
N THR A 223 5.06 -18.82 -13.77
CA THR A 223 4.83 -17.84 -12.72
C THR A 223 3.89 -18.43 -11.67
N ILE A 224 4.39 -18.53 -10.44
CA ILE A 224 3.60 -19.03 -9.30
C ILE A 224 2.60 -17.94 -8.92
N MET A 225 1.33 -18.33 -8.88
CA MET A 225 0.23 -17.52 -8.37
C MET A 225 -0.39 -18.27 -7.19
N GLU A 226 -0.58 -17.57 -6.08
CA GLU A 226 -1.09 -18.16 -4.84
C GLU A 226 -2.43 -17.50 -4.50
N TYR A 227 -3.46 -18.30 -4.26
CA TYR A 227 -4.73 -17.78 -3.73
C TYR A 227 -4.77 -17.95 -2.22
N LYS A 228 -5.10 -16.88 -1.49
CA LYS A 228 -5.30 -16.94 -0.03
C LYS A 228 -6.64 -16.35 0.34
N THR A 229 -7.38 -17.06 1.17
CA THR A 229 -8.54 -16.50 1.85
C THR A 229 -8.07 -15.43 2.86
N HIS A 230 -8.92 -14.45 3.12
CA HIS A 230 -8.61 -13.46 4.15
C HIS A 230 -8.57 -14.09 5.55
N THR A 231 -9.50 -15.01 5.84
CA THR A 231 -9.57 -15.77 7.09
C THR A 231 -8.29 -16.55 7.39
N ASP A 232 -7.71 -17.24 6.41
CA ASP A 232 -6.46 -17.99 6.60
C ASP A 232 -5.25 -17.07 6.75
N SER A 233 -5.25 -15.94 6.05
CA SER A 233 -4.19 -14.92 6.18
C SER A 233 -4.11 -14.36 7.60
N ILE A 234 -5.25 -14.16 8.26
CA ILE A 234 -5.32 -13.67 9.65
C ILE A 234 -4.85 -14.74 10.64
N LYS A 235 -5.28 -15.99 10.46
CA LYS A 235 -4.83 -17.11 11.32
C LYS A 235 -3.32 -17.34 11.21
N CYS A 236 -2.75 -17.19 10.02
CA CYS A 236 -1.30 -17.26 9.82
C CYS A 236 -0.57 -16.13 10.57
N LEU A 237 -1.10 -14.90 10.54
CA LEU A 237 -0.57 -13.78 11.32
C LEU A 237 -0.66 -14.02 12.83
N ALA A 238 -1.77 -14.61 13.30
CA ALA A 238 -2.00 -14.88 14.73
C ALA A 238 -1.17 -16.05 15.26
N SER A 239 -0.94 -17.08 14.43
CA SER A 239 -0.12 -18.26 14.80
C SER A 239 1.38 -17.97 14.76
N HIS A 240 1.81 -16.98 13.97
CA HIS A 240 3.22 -16.66 13.77
C HIS A 240 3.50 -15.15 13.82
N PRO A 241 3.32 -14.49 14.99
CA PRO A 241 3.54 -13.04 15.11
C PRO A 241 5.01 -12.60 14.92
N ARG A 242 5.97 -13.53 14.79
CA ARG A 242 7.42 -13.24 14.70
C ARG A 242 8.22 -13.94 13.60
N SER A 243 7.66 -14.79 12.73
CA SER A 243 8.51 -15.60 11.81
C SER A 243 8.58 -15.14 10.36
N PHE A 244 8.09 -13.94 9.99
CA PHE A 244 8.36 -13.38 8.64
C PHE A 244 9.68 -12.61 8.52
N PHE A 245 10.50 -12.58 9.57
CA PHE A 245 11.91 -12.18 9.49
C PHE A 245 12.76 -13.17 10.29
N SER A 246 13.07 -14.30 9.69
CA SER A 246 14.33 -14.97 9.94
C SER A 246 14.86 -15.47 8.61
N SER A 247 15.94 -14.85 8.17
CA SER A 247 16.87 -15.43 7.22
C SER A 247 17.35 -16.78 7.76
N ASP A 248 16.87 -17.87 7.20
CA ASP A 248 17.69 -19.06 7.04
C ASP A 248 17.14 -19.95 5.90
N GLN A 249 17.82 -19.92 4.76
CA GLN A 249 17.80 -21.04 3.82
C GLN A 249 19.06 -21.85 4.10
N THR A 250 18.93 -22.93 4.87
CA THR A 250 19.70 -24.13 4.59
C THR A 250 18.80 -25.08 3.82
N LEU A 251 19.01 -25.11 2.50
CA LEU A 251 18.46 -26.07 1.56
C LEU A 251 18.84 -27.49 2.01
N GLY A 252 17.88 -28.24 2.57
CA GLY A 252 17.93 -29.69 2.62
C GLY A 252 17.30 -30.26 1.36
N SER A 253 18.11 -30.55 0.35
CA SER A 253 17.70 -31.28 -0.85
C SER A 253 17.30 -32.71 -0.46
N ILE A 254 16.02 -33.05 -0.54
CA ILE A 254 15.57 -34.44 -0.57
C ILE A 254 15.90 -34.99 -1.96
N VAL A 255 17.02 -35.71 -2.05
CA VAL A 255 17.32 -36.61 -3.16
C VAL A 255 16.86 -37.99 -2.75
N VAL A 256 15.78 -38.47 -3.37
CA VAL A 256 15.35 -39.86 -3.31
C VAL A 256 16.35 -40.68 -4.14
N LEU A 257 17.20 -41.47 -3.47
CA LEU A 257 17.98 -42.50 -4.15
C LEU A 257 17.66 -43.87 -3.58
N SER A 258 17.07 -44.65 -4.48
CA SER A 258 16.82 -46.08 -4.43
C SER A 258 18.15 -46.86 -4.40
N ARG A 259 18.21 -47.87 -3.53
CA ARG A 259 19.06 -49.08 -3.57
C ARG A 259 20.58 -48.95 -3.34
N GLY A 260 21.04 -49.63 -2.28
CA GLY A 260 22.08 -50.67 -2.42
C GLY A 260 23.53 -50.32 -2.05
N LEU A 261 23.98 -50.95 -0.95
CA LEU A 261 25.36 -51.31 -0.54
C LEU A 261 26.27 -50.25 0.12
N PRO A 262 27.12 -50.67 1.09
CA PRO A 262 27.95 -49.77 1.88
C PRO A 262 29.30 -49.49 1.19
N VAL A 263 29.72 -48.22 1.16
CA VAL A 263 31.08 -47.83 0.74
C VAL A 263 31.84 -47.31 1.95
N ILE A 264 32.99 -47.93 2.18
CA ILE A 264 34.00 -47.63 3.20
C ILE A 264 34.66 -46.28 2.88
N VAL A 265 34.74 -45.38 3.86
CA VAL A 265 35.45 -44.09 3.74
C VAL A 265 36.87 -44.24 4.28
N TYR A 266 37.88 -44.02 3.44
CA TYR A 266 39.26 -43.78 3.86
C TYR A 266 39.46 -42.26 4.09
N PHE A 267 39.93 -41.89 5.28
CA PHE A 267 40.49 -40.56 5.54
C PHE A 267 41.95 -40.53 5.06
N MET A 268 42.28 -39.59 4.17
CA MET A 268 43.67 -39.14 4.00
C MET A 268 43.75 -37.66 4.38
N TYR A 269 44.57 -37.40 5.40
CA TYR A 269 45.09 -36.10 5.78
C TYR A 269 46.06 -35.60 4.71
N VAL A 270 45.93 -34.33 4.33
CA VAL A 270 47.06 -33.40 4.09
C VAL A 270 46.67 -32.05 4.65
#